data_AF-A0A4P9XL12-F1
#
_entry.id   AF-A0A4P9XL12-F1
#
_cell.length_a   1.000
_cell.length_b   1.000
_cell.length_c   1.000
_cell.angle_alpha   90.00
_cell.angle_beta   90.00
_cell.angle_gamma   90.00
#
_symmetry.space_group_name_H-M   'P 1'
#
loop_
_entity.id
_entity.type
_entity.pdbx_description
1 polymer ?
#
loop_
_entity_poly.entity_id
_entity_poly.type
_entity_poly.pdbx_seq_one_letter_code
_entity_poly.pdbx_strand_id
1 'polypeptide(L)'
;MPMRPTARCFANSSSERQLQRLCARDGLDEQAARQRIDAQLSMAVKCARADYIIDNDGTLEELHAKIDRLMLRLRPWPVWTWLCWLAPVGVLAAGLQLVWRWLAQPAKTKIE
;
A
#
# COMPACT_ATOMS: atom_id res chain seq x y z
N MET A 1 19.92 -3.76 7.23
CA MET A 1 18.48 -4.12 7.29
C MET A 1 18.17 -4.94 6.05
N PRO A 2 17.67 -6.18 6.14
CA PRO A 2 17.35 -6.95 4.93
C PRO A 2 16.27 -6.19 4.17
N MET A 3 16.54 -5.90 2.88
CA MET A 3 15.58 -5.20 2.03
C MET A 3 14.30 -6.02 1.94
N ARG A 4 13.16 -5.38 2.16
CA ARG A 4 11.85 -6.00 1.89
C ARG A 4 11.62 -5.94 0.37
N PRO A 5 11.69 -7.06 -0.36
CA PRO A 5 11.55 -7.04 -1.83
C PRO A 5 10.15 -6.65 -2.28
N THR A 6 9.15 -6.69 -1.40
CA THR A 6 7.78 -6.28 -1.67
C THR A 6 7.20 -5.52 -0.48
N ALA A 7 6.63 -4.35 -0.75
CA ALA A 7 5.89 -3.55 0.22
C ALA A 7 4.46 -3.34 -0.26
N ARG A 8 3.46 -3.68 0.56
CA ARG A 8 2.06 -3.34 0.31
C ARG A 8 1.77 -1.97 0.89
N CYS A 9 1.51 -1.03 0.01
CA CYS A 9 1.13 0.32 0.38
C CYS A 9 -0.37 0.48 0.18
N PHE A 10 -1.05 1.13 1.10
CA PHE A 10 -2.47 1.42 0.99
C PHE A 10 -2.74 2.90 1.30
N ALA A 11 -3.53 3.55 0.46
CA ALA A 11 -4.01 4.89 0.70
C ALA A 11 -5.36 4.82 1.42
N ASN A 12 -5.44 5.45 2.60
CA ASN A 12 -6.65 5.55 3.40
C ASN A 12 -7.29 6.94 3.26
N SER A 13 -8.60 7.03 3.44
CA SER A 13 -9.36 8.28 3.51
C SER A 13 -10.56 8.13 4.43
N SER A 14 -11.11 9.24 4.93
CA SER A 14 -12.36 9.23 5.69
C SER A 14 -13.53 8.71 4.86
N SER A 15 -14.55 8.15 5.53
CA SER A 15 -15.78 7.66 4.89
C SER A 15 -16.48 8.75 4.10
N GLU A 16 -16.51 9.96 4.64
CA GLU A 16 -17.18 11.12 4.04
C GLU A 16 -16.44 11.56 2.78
N ARG A 17 -15.10 11.65 2.81
CA ARG A 17 -14.31 11.98 1.63
C ARG A 17 -14.41 10.93 0.54
N GLN A 18 -14.39 9.65 0.92
CA GLN A 18 -14.53 8.56 -0.05
C GLN A 18 -15.88 8.64 -0.77
N LEU A 19 -16.96 8.88 -0.03
CA LEU A 19 -18.31 9.04 -0.56
C LEU A 19 -18.41 10.27 -1.49
N GLN A 20 -17.97 11.44 -1.01
CA GLN A 20 -17.99 12.68 -1.79
C GLN A 20 -17.23 12.54 -3.11
N ARG A 21 -16.01 11.98 -3.07
CA ARG A 21 -15.19 11.78 -4.28
C ARG A 21 -15.85 10.78 -5.24
N LEU A 22 -16.48 9.73 -4.71
CA LEU A 22 -17.15 8.72 -5.53
C LEU A 22 -18.40 9.30 -6.23
N CYS A 23 -19.24 10.05 -5.50
CA CYS A 23 -20.40 10.71 -6.09
C CYS A 23 -19.99 11.74 -7.15
N ALA A 24 -18.99 12.58 -6.85
CA ALA A 24 -18.53 13.62 -7.77
C ALA A 24 -17.89 13.06 -9.05
N ARG A 25 -17.15 11.94 -8.94
CA ARG A 25 -16.46 11.32 -10.09
C ARG A 25 -17.42 10.53 -10.97
N ASP A 26 -18.30 9.74 -10.36
CA ASP A 26 -19.15 8.77 -11.08
C ASP A 26 -20.58 9.28 -11.30
N GLY A 27 -20.93 10.48 -10.81
CA GLY A 27 -22.27 11.07 -10.92
C GLY A 27 -23.36 10.26 -10.21
N LEU A 28 -22.99 9.58 -9.11
CA LEU A 28 -23.89 8.69 -8.38
C LEU A 28 -24.67 9.43 -7.30
N ASP A 29 -25.88 8.94 -7.03
CA ASP A 29 -26.58 9.25 -5.78
C ASP A 29 -25.84 8.64 -4.57
N GLU A 30 -25.99 9.29 -3.41
CA GLU A 30 -25.31 8.94 -2.18
C GLU A 30 -25.58 7.49 -1.76
N GLN A 31 -26.83 7.02 -1.89
CA GLN A 31 -27.20 5.65 -1.55
C GLN A 31 -26.49 4.63 -2.44
N ALA A 32 -26.42 4.88 -3.74
CA ALA A 32 -25.74 4.02 -4.70
C ALA A 32 -24.21 4.01 -4.44
N ALA A 33 -23.63 5.16 -4.12
CA ALA A 33 -22.22 5.27 -3.75
C ALA A 33 -21.92 4.50 -2.46
N ARG A 34 -22.79 4.57 -1.45
CA ARG A 34 -22.65 3.85 -0.18
C ARG A 34 -22.70 2.34 -0.39
N GLN A 35 -23.67 1.85 -1.16
CA GLN A 35 -23.76 0.42 -1.52
C GLN A 35 -22.49 -0.08 -2.22
N ARG A 36 -21.90 0.73 -3.12
CA ARG A 36 -20.63 0.38 -3.78
C ARG A 36 -19.45 0.35 -2.82
N ILE A 37 -19.42 1.22 -1.82
CA ILE A 37 -18.37 1.23 -0.79
C ILE A 37 -18.53 0.00 0.11
N ASP A 38 -19.75 -0.29 0.53
CA ASP A 38 -20.07 -1.41 1.44
C ASP A 38 -19.86 -2.79 0.78
N ALA A 39 -19.98 -2.87 -0.55
CA ALA A 39 -19.64 -4.08 -1.32
C ALA A 39 -18.12 -4.38 -1.36
N GLN A 40 -17.28 -3.43 -0.96
CA GLN A 40 -15.83 -3.62 -0.91
C GLN A 40 -15.37 -4.15 0.45
N LEU A 41 -14.14 -4.66 0.53
CA LEU A 41 -13.50 -4.88 1.82
C LEU A 41 -13.47 -3.59 2.65
N SER A 42 -13.78 -3.71 3.94
CA SER A 42 -13.72 -2.60 4.88
C SER A 42 -12.31 -2.00 4.96
N MET A 43 -12.24 -0.68 5.20
CA MET A 43 -10.96 0.03 5.31
C MET A 43 -10.08 -0.57 6.41
N ALA A 44 -10.66 -0.98 7.54
CA ALA A 44 -9.94 -1.63 8.61
C ALA A 44 -9.17 -2.88 8.14
N VAL A 45 -9.79 -3.73 7.31
CA VAL A 45 -9.12 -4.94 6.80
C VAL A 45 -8.06 -4.59 5.75
N LYS A 46 -8.30 -3.59 4.89
CA LYS A 46 -7.30 -3.11 3.92
C LYS A 46 -6.07 -2.55 4.64
N CYS A 47 -6.27 -1.68 5.63
CA CYS A 47 -5.23 -1.14 6.49
C CYS A 47 -4.52 -2.23 7.30
N ALA A 48 -5.23 -3.27 7.73
CA ALA A 48 -4.62 -4.39 8.45
C ALA A 48 -3.66 -5.22 7.57
N ARG A 49 -3.91 -5.27 6.27
CA ARG A 49 -3.07 -5.98 5.30
C ARG A 49 -1.95 -5.13 4.71
N ALA A 50 -1.90 -3.83 5.00
CA ALA A 50 -0.89 -2.93 4.47
C ALA A 50 0.37 -2.92 5.34
N ASP A 51 1.54 -2.86 4.69
CA ASP A 51 2.82 -2.61 5.36
C ASP A 51 2.99 -1.11 5.64
N TYR A 52 2.54 -0.28 4.70
CA TYR A 52 2.55 1.17 4.78
C TYR A 52 1.16 1.75 4.52
N ILE A 53 0.72 2.65 5.40
CA ILE A 53 -0.56 3.36 5.27
C ILE A 53 -0.26 4.83 4.98
N ILE A 54 -0.83 5.34 3.89
CA ILE A 54 -0.72 6.74 3.44
C ILE A 54 -2.08 7.40 3.66
N ASP A 55 -2.08 8.53 4.34
CA ASP A 55 -3.30 9.31 4.55
C ASP A 55 -3.56 10.25 3.35
N ASN A 56 -4.69 10.03 2.67
CA ASN A 56 -5.16 10.74 1.48
C ASN A 56 -6.33 11.72 1.77
N ASP A 57 -6.47 12.10 3.05
CA ASP A 57 -7.37 13.16 3.48
C ASP A 57 -6.74 14.56 3.35
N GLY A 58 -5.44 14.66 3.04
CA GLY A 58 -4.73 15.92 2.86
C GLY A 58 -4.95 16.59 1.49
N THR A 59 -4.14 17.61 1.22
CA THR A 59 -4.03 18.19 -0.14
C THR A 59 -3.20 17.29 -1.05
N LEU A 60 -3.20 17.59 -2.36
CA LEU A 60 -2.41 16.85 -3.33
C LEU A 60 -0.91 17.02 -3.08
N GLU A 61 -0.49 18.21 -2.66
CA GLU A 61 0.90 18.54 -2.33
C GLU A 61 1.39 17.75 -1.10
N GLU A 62 0.56 17.65 -0.07
CA GLU A 62 0.86 16.83 1.12
C GLU A 62 0.98 15.34 0.74
N LEU A 63 0.11 14.86 -0.13
CA LEU A 63 0.16 13.48 -0.62
C LEU A 63 1.45 13.21 -1.41
N HIS A 64 1.85 14.12 -2.30
CA HIS A 64 3.11 14.01 -3.04
C HIS A 64 4.31 13.94 -2.08
N ALA A 65 4.38 14.82 -1.08
CA ALA A 65 5.46 14.80 -0.10
C ALA A 65 5.53 13.47 0.68
N LYS A 66 4.39 12.88 1.05
CA LYS A 66 4.34 11.55 1.70
C LYS A 66 4.81 10.43 0.77
N ILE A 67 4.44 10.49 -0.51
CA ILE A 67 4.87 9.52 -1.53
C ILE A 67 6.39 9.61 -1.76
N ASP A 68 6.95 10.80 -1.87
CA ASP A 68 8.39 11.00 -2.07
C ASP A 68 9.20 10.41 -0.92
N ARG A 69 8.78 10.65 0.33
CA ARG A 69 9.38 10.04 1.53
C ARG A 69 9.29 8.52 1.50
N LEU A 70 8.17 7.97 1.04
CA LEU A 70 8.00 6.53 0.91
C LEU A 70 8.91 5.94 -0.17
N MET A 71 9.02 6.59 -1.33
CA MET A 71 9.88 6.14 -2.42
C MET A 71 11.35 6.02 -2.00
N LEU A 72 11.85 6.96 -1.18
CA LEU A 72 13.20 6.89 -0.62
C LEU A 72 13.40 5.66 0.27
N ARG A 73 12.36 5.20 0.98
CA ARG A 73 12.41 4.01 1.85
C ARG A 73 12.28 2.70 1.08
N LEU A 74 11.52 2.69 -0.02
CA LEU A 74 11.25 1.49 -0.80
C LEU A 74 12.30 1.18 -1.86
N ARG A 75 13.21 2.12 -2.14
CA ARG A 75 14.16 1.98 -3.24
C ARG A 75 15.08 0.77 -3.04
N PRO A 76 15.05 -0.25 -3.92
CA PRO A 76 15.92 -1.40 -3.80
C PRO A 76 17.37 -1.03 -4.12
N TRP A 77 18.31 -1.86 -3.64
CA TRP A 77 19.73 -1.68 -3.89
C TRP A 77 20.00 -2.08 -5.34
N PRO A 78 20.69 -1.24 -6.15
CA PRO A 78 20.86 -1.50 -7.58
C PRO A 78 21.49 -2.87 -7.86
N VAL A 79 22.47 -3.28 -7.07
CA VAL A 79 23.15 -4.58 -7.19
C VAL A 79 22.17 -5.74 -6.98
N TRP A 80 21.28 -5.63 -5.99
CA TRP A 80 20.26 -6.65 -5.72
C TRP A 80 19.26 -6.76 -6.86
N THR A 81 18.85 -5.63 -7.45
CA THR A 81 17.94 -5.60 -8.61
C THR A 81 18.50 -6.40 -9.78
N TRP A 82 19.79 -6.30 -10.07
CA TRP A 82 20.45 -7.07 -11.13
C TRP A 82 20.63 -8.54 -10.76
N LEU A 83 21.04 -8.85 -9.52
CA LEU A 83 21.27 -10.23 -9.07
C LEU A 83 20.01 -11.09 -9.09
N CYS A 84 18.83 -10.52 -8.81
CA CYS A 84 17.56 -11.25 -8.86
C CYS A 84 17.23 -11.85 -10.24
N TRP A 85 17.84 -11.37 -11.32
CA TRP A 85 17.66 -11.93 -12.68
C TRP A 85 18.45 -13.22 -12.91
N LEU A 86 19.41 -13.56 -12.04
CA LEU A 86 20.12 -14.82 -12.10
C LEU A 86 19.25 -15.93 -11.50
N ALA A 87 18.90 -16.94 -12.32
CA ALA A 87 17.95 -17.99 -11.98
C ALA A 87 18.10 -18.61 -10.57
N PRO A 88 19.31 -19.03 -10.10
CA PRO A 88 19.41 -19.59 -8.75
C PRO A 88 19.15 -18.55 -7.65
N VAL A 89 19.54 -17.29 -7.86
CA VAL A 89 19.37 -16.21 -6.87
C VAL A 89 17.91 -15.77 -6.78
N GLY A 90 17.24 -15.58 -7.92
CA GLY A 90 15.84 -15.17 -7.97
C GLY A 90 14.89 -16.19 -7.33
N VAL A 91 15.08 -17.48 -7.62
CA VAL A 91 14.27 -18.57 -7.04
C VAL A 91 14.46 -18.67 -5.52
N LEU A 92 15.72 -18.59 -5.05
CA LEU A 92 16.01 -18.61 -3.61
C LEU A 92 15.42 -17.38 -2.90
N ALA A 93 15.54 -16.19 -3.48
CA ALA A 93 14.96 -14.96 -2.93
C ALA A 93 13.44 -15.04 -2.81
N ALA A 94 12.75 -15.56 -3.85
CA ALA A 94 11.30 -15.76 -3.83
C ALA A 94 10.89 -16.78 -2.76
N GLY A 95 11.60 -17.90 -2.63
CA GLY A 95 11.36 -18.90 -1.60
C GLY A 95 11.52 -18.34 -0.18
N LEU A 96 12.63 -17.65 0.08
CA LEU A 96 12.89 -16.98 1.36
C LEU A 96 11.81 -15.92 1.69
N GLN A 97 11.30 -15.22 0.68
CA GLN A 97 10.23 -14.25 0.86
C GLN A 97 8.92 -14.91 1.31
N LEU A 98 8.53 -16.03 0.71
CA LEU A 98 7.32 -16.76 1.10
C LEU A 98 7.43 -17.25 2.55
N VAL A 99 8.59 -17.82 2.91
CA VAL A 99 8.89 -18.26 4.28
C VAL A 99 8.82 -17.08 5.26
N TRP A 100 9.45 -15.95 4.92
CA TRP A 100 9.42 -14.76 5.76
C TRP A 100 8.01 -14.23 5.97
N ARG A 101 7.18 -14.18 4.92
CA ARG A 101 5.78 -13.74 5.01
C ARG A 101 4.92 -14.66 5.86
N TRP A 102 5.26 -15.95 5.92
CA TRP A 102 4.59 -16.91 6.76
C TRP A 102 4.98 -16.74 8.24
N LEU A 103 6.26 -16.50 8.51
CA LEU A 103 6.80 -16.41 9.88
C LEU A 103 6.62 -15.03 10.53
N ALA A 104 6.73 -13.94 9.77
CA ALA A 104 6.72 -12.59 10.31
C ALA A 104 5.40 -11.86 10.01
N GLN A 105 4.70 -11.43 11.07
CA GLN A 105 3.66 -10.41 10.94
C GLN A 105 4.32 -9.03 11.07
N PRO A 106 4.45 -8.25 9.98
CA PRO A 106 5.16 -6.98 10.03
C PRO A 106 4.41 -5.98 10.92
N ALA A 107 5.15 -5.31 11.80
CA ALA A 107 4.65 -4.11 12.47
C ALA A 107 4.28 -3.05 11.42
N LYS A 108 3.08 -2.47 11.56
CA LYS A 108 2.54 -1.48 10.62
C LYS A 108 3.26 -0.15 10.80
N THR A 109 3.70 0.48 9.71
CA THR A 109 4.29 1.82 9.76
C THR A 109 3.33 2.82 9.12
N LYS A 110 2.76 3.72 9.94
CA LYS A 110 2.03 4.88 9.44
C LYS A 110 3.04 5.90 8.91
N ILE A 111 2.77 6.45 7.73
CA ILE A 111 3.61 7.50 7.14
C ILE A 111 2.93 8.83 7.42
N GLU A 112 3.63 9.68 8.18
CA GLU A 112 3.23 11.06 8.46
C GLU A 112 3.81 12.03 7.43
#